data_AF-A0A9D2FWV4-F1
#
_entry.id   AF-A0A9D2FWV4-F1
#
_cell.length_a   1.000
_cell.length_b   1.000
_cell.length_c   1.000
_cell.angle_alpha   90.00
_cell.angle_beta   90.00
_cell.angle_gamma   90.00
#
_symmetry.space_group_name_H-M   'P 1'
#
loop_
_entity.id
_entity.type
_entity.pdbx_description
1 polymer ?
#
loop_
_entity_poly.entity_id
_entity_poly.type
_entity_poly.pdbx_seq_one_letter_code
_entity_poly.pdbx_strand_id
1 'polypeptide(L)' 'MYAFKVTAKQNIGGKIAKGMSVQVVEKSSSSPSTKSILEAFKNQLGIEVKGVEVSTSYFTVEKLK' A
#
# COMPACT_ATOMS: atom_id res chain seq x y z
N MET A 1 8.34 14.91 6.04
CA MET A 1 7.27 13.97 5.61
C MET A 1 7.68 13.43 4.27
N TYR A 2 7.70 12.12 4.13
CA TYR A 2 8.03 11.44 2.88
C TYR A 2 6.77 10.86 2.27
N ALA A 3 6.64 10.99 0.97
CA ALA A 3 5.51 10.45 0.22
C ALA A 3 6.00 9.27 -0.63
N PHE A 4 5.24 8.18 -0.59
CA PHE A 4 5.50 6.98 -1.37
C PHE A 4 4.27 6.66 -2.19
N LYS A 5 4.47 6.39 -3.48
CA LYS A 5 3.46 5.74 -4.32
C LYS A 5 3.61 4.25 -4.15
N VAL A 6 2.53 3.59 -3.76
CA VAL A 6 2.50 2.16 -3.53
C VAL A 6 1.53 1.52 -4.49
N THR A 7 2.03 0.69 -5.39
CA THR A 7 1.25 0.04 -6.46
C THR A 7 1.20 -1.47 -6.23
N ALA A 8 0.02 -2.08 -6.24
CA ALA A 8 -0.13 -3.51 -6.12
C ALA A 8 0.39 -4.25 -7.36
N LYS A 9 1.33 -5.18 -7.18
CA LYS A 9 1.89 -6.01 -8.26
C LYS A 9 0.99 -7.19 -8.65
N GLN A 10 0.07 -7.55 -7.76
CA GLN A 10 -0.84 -8.68 -7.91
C GLN A 10 -2.17 -8.38 -7.22
N ASN A 11 -3.15 -9.27 -7.43
CA ASN A 11 -4.41 -9.21 -6.69
C ASN A 11 -4.18 -9.64 -5.23
N ILE A 12 -4.65 -8.84 -4.27
CA ILE A 12 -4.47 -9.08 -2.83
C ILE A 12 -5.84 -9.20 -2.18
N GLY A 13 -6.09 -10.37 -1.61
CA GLY A 13 -7.30 -10.69 -0.86
C GLY A 13 -8.62 -10.45 -1.61
N GLY A 14 -8.59 -10.54 -2.94
CA GLY A 14 -9.77 -10.34 -3.80
C GLY A 14 -10.33 -8.91 -3.79
N LYS A 15 -9.65 -7.96 -3.15
CA LYS A 15 -10.14 -6.57 -3.00
C LYS A 15 -9.21 -5.53 -3.62
N ILE A 16 -7.90 -5.70 -3.44
CA ILE A 16 -6.92 -4.83 -4.10
C ILE A 16 -6.54 -5.50 -5.41
N ALA A 17 -6.93 -4.89 -6.53
CA ALA A 17 -6.59 -5.39 -7.84
C ALA A 17 -5.13 -5.07 -8.21
N LYS A 18 -4.51 -5.89 -9.05
CA LYS A 18 -3.21 -5.61 -9.65
C LYS A 18 -3.26 -4.26 -10.38
N GLY A 19 -2.25 -3.41 -10.16
CA GLY A 19 -2.13 -2.08 -10.75
C GLY A 19 -2.78 -0.97 -9.93
N MET A 20 -3.55 -1.29 -8.88
CA MET A 20 -4.07 -0.26 -7.98
C MET A 20 -2.96 0.41 -7.21
N SER A 21 -2.99 1.74 -7.13
CA SER A 21 -1.98 2.52 -6.42
C SER A 21 -2.59 3.44 -5.38
N VAL A 22 -1.90 3.61 -4.26
CA VAL A 22 -2.22 4.55 -3.19
C VAL A 22 -1.00 5.38 -2.83
N GLN A 23 -1.24 6.54 -2.21
CA GLN A 23 -0.16 7.37 -1.67
C GLN A 23 -0.01 7.13 -0.17
N VAL A 24 1.17 6.71 0.28
CA VAL A 24 1.46 6.57 1.71
C VAL A 24 2.37 7.72 2.13
N VAL A 25 1.97 8.45 3.19
CA VAL A 25 2.76 9.54 3.75
C VAL A 25 3.31 9.10 5.09
N GLU A 26 4.62 9.01 5.21
CA GLU A 26 5.32 8.56 6.41
C GLU A 26 6.22 9.68 6.98
N LYS A 27 6.52 9.57 8.28
CA LYS A 27 7.46 10.50 8.94
C LYS A 27 8.92 10.16 8.63
N SER A 28 9.21 8.90 8.31
CA SER A 28 10.56 8.41 7.98
C SER A 28 10.74 8.23 6.47
N SER A 29 12.00 8.22 6.01
CA SER A 29 12.36 7.97 4.61
C SER A 29 12.39 6.49 4.25
N SER A 30 12.14 5.62 5.22
CA SER A 30 12.11 4.17 5.04
C SER A 30 10.88 3.77 4.25
N SER A 31 10.96 2.64 3.53
CA SER A 31 9.80 2.09 2.83
C SER A 31 8.62 1.89 3.80
N PRO A 32 7.39 2.23 3.39
CA PRO A 32 6.22 2.11 4.24
C PRO A 32 5.96 0.63 4.58
N SER A 33 5.50 0.42 5.81
CA SER A 33 5.12 -0.91 6.29
C SER A 33 3.84 -1.40 5.60
N THR A 34 3.62 -2.72 5.54
CA THR A 34 2.36 -3.27 5.02
C THR A 34 1.14 -2.67 5.72
N LYS A 35 1.24 -2.42 7.03
CA LYS A 35 0.16 -1.81 7.81
C LYS A 35 -0.18 -0.42 7.28
N SER A 36 0.82 0.45 7.09
CA SER A 36 0.65 1.80 6.53
C SER A 36 0.05 1.76 5.12
N ILE A 37 0.47 0.78 4.29
CA ILE A 37 -0.05 0.58 2.95
C ILE A 37 -1.54 0.22 2.99
N LEU A 38 -1.93 -0.77 3.81
CA LEU A 38 -3.31 -1.20 3.94
C LEU A 38 -4.20 -0.09 4.53
N GLU A 39 -3.70 0.68 5.49
CA GLU A 39 -4.40 1.85 6.01
C GLU A 39 -4.60 2.92 4.92
N ALA A 40 -3.63 3.13 4.03
CA ALA A 40 -3.80 4.03 2.89
C ALA A 40 -4.87 3.52 1.91
N PHE A 41 -4.89 2.23 1.58
CA PHE A 41 -5.96 1.61 0.78
C PHE A 41 -7.34 1.77 1.42
N LYS A 42 -7.43 1.61 2.75
CA LYS A 42 -8.68 1.83 3.48
C LYS A 42 -9.10 3.30 3.46
N ASN A 43 -8.19 4.23 3.74
CA ASN A 43 -8.52 5.65 3.88
C ASN A 43 -8.79 6.35 2.53
N GLN A 44 -8.07 5.98 1.47
CA GLN A 44 -8.22 6.62 0.16
C GLN A 44 -9.28 5.95 -0.71
N LEU A 45 -9.41 4.63 -0.62
CA LEU A 45 -10.24 3.84 -1.54
C LEU A 45 -11.35 3.07 -0.84
N GLY A 46 -11.45 3.12 0.49
CA GLY A 46 -12.43 2.34 1.27
C GLY A 46 -12.16 0.84 1.27
N ILE A 47 -10.96 0.40 0.85
CA ILE A 47 -10.64 -1.02 0.69
C ILE A 47 -10.01 -1.56 1.97
N GLU A 48 -10.72 -2.46 2.64
CA GLU A 48 -10.21 -3.16 3.82
C GLU A 48 -9.97 -4.64 3.52
N VAL A 49 -8.69 -5.05 3.56
CA VAL A 49 -8.27 -6.45 3.43
C VAL A 49 -8.18 -7.09 4.82
N LYS A 50 -8.91 -8.19 5.04
CA LYS A 50 -8.93 -8.96 6.29
C LYS A 50 -8.73 -10.44 5.99
N GLY A 51 -8.06 -11.16 6.90
CA GLY A 51 -7.89 -12.61 6.82
C GLY A 51 -6.93 -13.10 5.71
N VAL A 52 -6.06 -12.22 5.21
CA VAL A 52 -5.09 -12.56 4.15
C VAL A 52 -3.71 -12.09 4.59
N GLU A 53 -2.72 -12.96 4.44
CA GLU A 53 -1.32 -12.60 4.69
C GLU A 53 -0.82 -11.71 3.56
N VAL A 54 -0.52 -10.45 3.88
CA VAL A 54 -0.05 -9.47 2.91
C VAL A 54 1.41 -9.17 3.20
N SER A 55 2.25 -9.35 2.19
CA SER A 55 3.67 -8.99 2.25
C SER A 55 3.93 -7.68 1.52
N THR A 56 4.94 -6.93 1.97
CA THR A 56 5.43 -5.73 1.27
C THR A 56 5.93 -6.06 -0.15
N SER A 57 6.37 -7.30 -0.41
CA SER A 57 6.81 -7.75 -1.73
C SER A 57 5.70 -7.73 -2.78
N TYR A 58 4.42 -7.78 -2.36
CA TYR A 58 3.26 -7.69 -3.23
C TYR A 58 3.01 -6.29 -3.77
N PHE A 59 3.78 -5.30 -3.29
CA PHE A 59 3.69 -3.92 -3.71
C PHE A 59 5.00 -3.46 -4.36
N THR A 60 4.86 -2.53 -5.30
CA THR A 60 5.93 -1.67 -5.78
C THR A 60 5.85 -0.39 -4.96
N VAL A 61 6.94 -0.03 -4.30
CA VAL A 61 7.06 1.21 -3.54
C VAL A 61 7.98 2.15 -4.30
N GLU A 62 7.47 3.32 -4.67
CA GLU A 62 8.21 4.38 -5.34
C GLU A 62 8.21 5.62 -4.45
N LYS A 63 9.38 6.15 -4.12
CA LYS A 63 9.48 7.38 -3.33
C LYS A 63 9.16 8.59 -4.22
N LEU A 64 8.20 9.40 -3.80
CA LEU A 64 7.77 10.61 -4.52
C LEU A 64 8.48 11.87 -4.02
N LYS A 65 8.65 12.01 -2.70
CA LYS A 65 9.32 13.15 -2.06
C LYS A 65 9.87 12.75 -0.70
#